data_AF-A0A2M7SQB5-F1
#
_entry.id   AF-A0A2M7SQB5-F1
#
_cell.length_a   1.000
_cell.length_b   1.000
_cell.length_c   1.000
_cell.angle_alpha   90.00
_cell.angle_beta   90.00
_cell.angle_gamma   90.00
#
_symmetry.space_group_name_H-M   'P 1'
#
loop_
_entity.id
_entity.type
_entity.pdbx_description
1 polymer ?
#
loop_
_entity_poly.entity_id
_entity_poly.type
_entity_poly.pdbx_seq_one_letter_code
_entity_poly.pdbx_strand_id
1 'polypeptide(L)'
;MNYLGEEGYLHITDTVMKTAKYLQEGIKAIPGLTVLGDPEMSVFAIASRKMDVNEIADELELRGWHLDRQHFPACLHMTVNYMHAAVADEFLSDLAAAAGVVRKPSLRKTASKFLIASANFLTRILPEKWVSALMGKVSSLLGGGGGLPSRLAPIYGLIGTLPNRGDLKELVLDLLDSLTR
;
A
#
# COMPACT_ATOMS: atom_id res chain seq x y z
N MET A 1 -29.80 -14.50 -12.51
CA MET A 1 -28.84 -14.25 -13.60
C MET A 1 -29.59 -14.09 -14.94
N ASN A 2 -30.51 -13.13 -15.07
CA ASN A 2 -31.39 -13.05 -16.26
C ASN A 2 -31.19 -11.77 -17.10
N TYR A 3 -30.48 -10.76 -16.56
CA TYR A 3 -30.29 -9.47 -17.24
C TYR A 3 -29.14 -9.51 -18.26
N LEU A 4 -28.01 -10.13 -17.88
CA LEU A 4 -26.83 -10.22 -18.74
C LEU A 4 -26.87 -11.40 -19.72
N GLY A 5 -27.48 -12.52 -19.30
CA GLY A 5 -27.37 -13.79 -20.03
C GLY A 5 -25.91 -14.27 -20.16
N GLU A 6 -25.72 -15.38 -20.86
CA GLU A 6 -24.38 -15.93 -21.13
C GLU A 6 -23.49 -14.95 -21.90
N GLU A 7 -24.03 -14.36 -22.97
CA GLU A 7 -23.30 -13.40 -23.82
C GLU A 7 -22.79 -12.19 -23.03
N GLY A 8 -23.60 -11.64 -22.12
CA GLY A 8 -23.18 -10.51 -21.28
C GLY A 8 -22.07 -10.89 -20.30
N TYR A 9 -22.13 -12.08 -19.69
CA TYR A 9 -21.06 -12.56 -18.82
C TYR A 9 -19.77 -12.85 -19.60
N LEU A 10 -19.86 -13.42 -20.80
CA LEU A 10 -18.71 -13.65 -21.67
C LEU A 10 -18.06 -12.32 -22.08
N HIS A 11 -18.86 -11.33 -22.49
CA HIS A 11 -18.36 -10.00 -22.86
C HIS A 11 -17.66 -9.28 -21.70
N ILE A 12 -18.26 -9.30 -20.51
CA ILE A 12 -17.67 -8.70 -19.30
C ILE A 12 -16.35 -9.40 -18.96
N THR A 13 -16.35 -10.74 -18.98
CA THR A 13 -15.15 -11.53 -18.67
C THR A 13 -14.04 -11.24 -19.68
N ASP A 14 -14.32 -11.26 -20.98
CA ASP A 14 -13.34 -10.94 -22.03
C ASP A 14 -12.72 -9.55 -21.83
N THR A 15 -13.55 -8.55 -21.54
CA THR A 15 -13.10 -7.18 -21.27
C THR A 15 -12.20 -7.11 -20.03
N VAL A 16 -12.61 -7.76 -18.94
CA VAL A 16 -11.84 -7.79 -17.68
C VAL A 16 -10.50 -8.50 -17.88
N MET A 17 -10.48 -9.63 -18.58
CA MET A 17 -9.27 -10.42 -18.82
C MET A 17 -8.27 -9.69 -19.72
N LYS A 18 -8.76 -9.04 -20.80
CA LYS A 18 -7.93 -8.18 -21.66
C LYS A 18 -7.34 -7.00 -20.87
N THR A 19 -8.16 -6.35 -20.06
CA THR A 19 -7.73 -5.24 -19.19
C THR A 19 -6.68 -5.69 -18.19
N ALA A 20 -6.88 -6.84 -17.54
CA ALA A 20 -5.93 -7.40 -16.60
C ALA A 20 -4.58 -7.69 -17.25
N LYS A 21 -4.57 -8.33 -18.43
CA LYS A 21 -3.35 -8.59 -19.18
C LYS A 21 -2.63 -7.30 -19.59
N TYR A 22 -3.38 -6.32 -20.11
CA TYR A 22 -2.84 -5.01 -20.47
C TYR A 22 -2.17 -4.31 -19.28
N LEU A 23 -2.84 -4.30 -18.12
CA LEU A 23 -2.31 -3.72 -16.91
C LEU A 23 -1.06 -4.47 -16.42
N GLN A 24 -1.08 -5.81 -16.41
CA GLN A 24 0.09 -6.60 -16.03
C GLN A 24 1.30 -6.32 -16.93
N GLU A 25 1.10 -6.22 -18.25
CA GLU A 25 2.15 -5.89 -19.22
C GLU A 25 2.69 -4.47 -19.01
N GLY A 26 1.79 -3.49 -18.85
CA GLY A 26 2.15 -2.10 -18.55
C GLY A 26 2.94 -1.97 -17.24
N ILE A 27 2.54 -2.67 -16.19
CA ILE A 27 3.25 -2.70 -14.90
C ILE A 27 4.64 -3.31 -15.04
N LYS A 28 4.77 -4.43 -15.76
CA LYS A 28 6.06 -5.08 -16.04
C LYS A 28 7.01 -4.16 -16.83
N ALA A 29 6.49 -3.23 -17.63
CA ALA A 29 7.28 -2.24 -18.36
C ALA A 29 7.80 -1.07 -17.48
N ILE A 30 7.22 -0.83 -16.29
CA ILE A 30 7.65 0.25 -15.40
C ILE A 30 8.94 -0.16 -14.66
N PRO A 31 10.06 0.59 -14.81
CA PRO A 31 11.34 0.17 -14.23
C PRO A 31 11.31 0.06 -12.70
N GLY A 32 11.55 -1.15 -12.21
CA GLY A 32 11.61 -1.46 -10.77
C GLY A 32 10.31 -2.00 -10.19
N LEU A 33 9.23 -2.09 -10.97
CA LEU A 33 8.03 -2.82 -10.60
C LEU A 33 8.02 -4.23 -11.19
N THR A 34 7.29 -5.11 -10.53
CA THR A 34 7.08 -6.50 -10.95
C THR A 34 5.67 -6.92 -10.58
N VAL A 35 5.04 -7.76 -11.40
CA VAL A 35 3.86 -8.52 -11.00
C VAL A 35 4.35 -9.80 -10.30
N LEU A 36 3.76 -10.16 -9.16
CA LEU A 36 4.11 -11.39 -8.45
C LEU A 36 3.55 -12.62 -9.16
N GLY A 37 4.42 -13.58 -9.48
CA GLY A 37 4.05 -14.81 -10.17
C GLY A 37 3.70 -14.59 -11.64
N ASP A 38 2.80 -15.43 -12.17
CA ASP A 38 2.21 -15.30 -13.50
C ASP A 38 0.68 -15.47 -13.41
N PRO A 39 -0.04 -14.42 -12.97
CA PRO A 39 -1.46 -14.53 -12.70
C PRO A 39 -2.28 -14.57 -13.98
N GLU A 40 -3.02 -15.66 -14.18
CA GLU A 40 -3.83 -15.88 -15.38
C GLU A 40 -5.11 -15.04 -15.41
N MET A 41 -5.59 -14.59 -14.24
CA MET A 41 -6.92 -13.99 -14.05
C MET A 41 -6.85 -12.51 -13.67
N SER A 42 -7.99 -11.93 -13.33
CA SER A 42 -8.17 -10.51 -13.01
C SER A 42 -7.56 -10.05 -11.69
N VAL A 43 -7.05 -10.97 -10.88
CA VAL A 43 -6.51 -10.68 -9.54
C VAL A 43 -5.01 -10.90 -9.53
N PHE A 44 -4.26 -9.87 -9.19
CA PHE A 44 -2.80 -9.94 -9.12
C PHE A 44 -2.21 -8.95 -8.11
N ALA A 45 -0.90 -9.04 -7.87
CA ALA A 45 -0.19 -8.19 -6.93
C ALA A 45 1.02 -7.51 -7.58
N ILE A 46 1.17 -6.21 -7.31
CA ILE A 46 2.28 -5.37 -7.74
C ILE A 46 3.32 -5.33 -6.62
N ALA A 47 4.56 -5.65 -6.94
CA ALA A 47 5.67 -5.64 -5.98
C ALA A 47 6.89 -4.89 -6.53
N SER A 48 7.85 -4.61 -5.65
CA SER A 48 9.16 -4.10 -6.03
C SER A 48 10.25 -4.67 -5.12
N ARG A 49 11.41 -4.99 -5.70
CA ARG A 49 12.63 -5.29 -4.94
C ARG A 49 13.52 -4.06 -4.72
N LYS A 50 13.24 -2.95 -5.43
CA LYS A 50 14.08 -1.74 -5.45
C LYS A 50 13.43 -0.56 -4.73
N MET A 51 12.11 -0.61 -4.51
CA MET A 51 11.32 0.48 -3.96
C MET A 51 10.41 -0.06 -2.86
N ASP A 52 10.04 0.80 -1.92
CA ASP A 52 9.01 0.49 -0.92
C ASP A 52 7.63 0.67 -1.58
N VAL A 53 6.91 -0.43 -1.73
CA VAL A 53 5.58 -0.43 -2.38
C VAL A 53 4.54 0.34 -1.58
N ASN A 54 4.70 0.47 -0.25
CA ASN A 54 3.79 1.25 0.56
C ASN A 54 3.95 2.75 0.27
N GLU A 55 5.18 3.21 0.02
CA GLU A 55 5.43 4.59 -0.42
C GLU A 55 4.83 4.84 -1.81
N ILE A 56 4.79 3.83 -2.69
CA ILE A 56 4.11 3.92 -3.99
C ILE A 56 2.60 4.05 -3.80
N ALA A 57 2.01 3.28 -2.89
CA ALA A 57 0.60 3.41 -2.54
C ALA A 57 0.27 4.79 -1.98
N ASP A 58 1.10 5.36 -1.10
CA ASP A 58 0.89 6.73 -0.60
C ASP A 58 0.90 7.77 -1.75
N GLU A 59 1.79 7.63 -2.74
CA GLU A 59 1.81 8.54 -3.91
C GLU A 59 0.61 8.34 -4.85
N LEU A 60 0.07 7.12 -4.91
CA LEU A 60 -1.14 6.79 -5.66
C LEU A 60 -2.40 7.33 -4.97
N GLU A 61 -2.48 7.26 -3.64
CA GLU A 61 -3.59 7.81 -2.85
C GLU A 61 -3.71 9.33 -3.03
N LEU A 62 -2.58 10.05 -3.12
CA LEU A 62 -2.57 11.48 -3.43
C LEU A 62 -3.17 11.80 -4.81
N ARG A 63 -3.26 10.80 -5.70
CA ARG A 63 -3.88 10.88 -7.04
C ARG A 63 -5.28 10.27 -7.06
N GLY A 64 -5.81 9.85 -5.92
CA GLY A 64 -7.13 9.24 -5.79
C GLY A 64 -7.18 7.72 -5.97
N TRP A 65 -6.03 7.06 -6.18
CA TRP A 65 -5.96 5.62 -6.34
C TRP A 65 -5.78 4.91 -4.99
N HIS A 66 -6.67 3.99 -4.68
CA HIS A 66 -6.66 3.23 -3.43
C HIS A 66 -6.43 1.75 -3.74
N LEU A 67 -5.30 1.21 -3.30
CA LEU A 67 -4.96 -0.20 -3.47
C LEU A 67 -4.85 -0.89 -2.11
N ASP A 68 -5.21 -2.16 -2.09
CA ASP A 68 -5.04 -2.99 -0.90
C ASP A 68 -3.54 -3.27 -0.69
N ARG A 69 -3.01 -2.88 0.47
CA ARG A 69 -1.60 -3.07 0.84
C ARG A 69 -1.49 -4.40 1.57
N GLN A 70 -0.76 -5.34 1.00
CA GLN A 70 -0.54 -6.67 1.57
C GLN A 70 0.89 -6.85 2.08
N HIS A 71 1.06 -7.82 2.98
CA HIS A 71 2.33 -8.12 3.65
C HIS A 71 2.74 -9.58 3.41
N PHE A 72 4.03 -9.88 3.59
CA PHE A 72 4.61 -11.22 3.49
C PHE A 72 4.44 -11.91 2.12
N PRO A 73 4.90 -11.32 0.99
CA PRO A 73 5.76 -10.14 0.86
C PRO A 73 4.96 -8.83 0.76
N ALA A 74 5.62 -7.68 0.97
CA ALA A 74 4.99 -6.38 0.77
C ALA A 74 4.60 -6.20 -0.72
N CYS A 75 3.31 -6.00 -0.99
CA CYS A 75 2.79 -5.78 -2.33
C CYS A 75 1.48 -4.96 -2.31
N LEU A 76 1.07 -4.48 -3.49
CA LEU A 76 -0.22 -3.84 -3.72
C LEU A 76 -1.11 -4.81 -4.49
N HIS A 77 -2.18 -5.25 -3.85
CA HIS A 77 -3.17 -6.13 -4.44
C HIS A 77 -4.12 -5.36 -5.34
N MET A 78 -4.46 -5.98 -6.46
CA MET A 78 -5.32 -5.40 -7.48
C MET A 78 -6.31 -6.44 -7.99
N THR A 79 -7.59 -6.10 -7.93
CA THR A 79 -8.68 -6.86 -8.54
C THR A 79 -9.25 -6.06 -9.70
N VAL A 80 -9.09 -6.55 -10.92
CA VAL A 80 -9.61 -5.92 -12.12
C VAL A 80 -11.10 -6.23 -12.28
N ASN A 81 -11.92 -5.18 -12.42
CA ASN A 81 -13.33 -5.25 -12.75
C ASN A 81 -13.59 -4.57 -14.10
N TYR A 82 -14.83 -4.65 -14.57
CA TYR A 82 -15.22 -4.11 -15.87
C TYR A 82 -14.97 -2.61 -16.02
N MET A 83 -15.15 -1.83 -14.94
CA MET A 83 -15.00 -0.38 -14.96
C MET A 83 -13.53 0.06 -15.12
N HIS A 84 -12.59 -0.78 -14.71
CA HIS A 84 -11.16 -0.47 -14.83
C HIS A 84 -10.68 -0.39 -16.28
N ALA A 85 -11.42 -0.96 -17.24
CA ALA A 85 -11.09 -0.87 -18.66
C ALA A 85 -11.02 0.59 -19.15
N ALA A 86 -11.87 1.47 -18.62
CA ALA A 86 -11.93 2.88 -19.03
C ALA A 86 -10.79 3.74 -18.46
N VAL A 87 -10.10 3.27 -17.41
CA VAL A 87 -9.10 4.06 -16.67
C VAL A 87 -7.74 3.37 -16.62
N ALA A 88 -7.54 2.30 -17.39
CA ALA A 88 -6.32 1.49 -17.37
C ALA A 88 -5.08 2.31 -17.77
N ASP A 89 -5.20 3.16 -18.79
CA ASP A 89 -4.11 4.03 -19.24
C ASP A 89 -3.73 5.09 -18.20
N GLU A 90 -4.74 5.72 -17.60
CA GLU A 90 -4.56 6.73 -16.55
C GLU A 90 -3.87 6.10 -15.33
N PHE A 91 -4.33 4.92 -14.91
CA PHE A 91 -3.72 4.17 -13.82
C PHE A 91 -2.25 3.85 -14.08
N LEU A 92 -1.90 3.35 -15.27
CA LEU A 92 -0.51 3.02 -15.61
C LEU A 92 0.38 4.26 -15.64
N SER A 93 -0.12 5.39 -16.17
CA SER A 93 0.57 6.67 -16.16
C SER A 93 0.85 7.15 -14.74
N ASP A 94 -0.16 7.10 -13.87
CA ASP A 94 -0.04 7.52 -12.48
C ASP A 94 0.85 6.60 -11.66
N LEU A 95 0.77 5.29 -11.88
CA LEU A 95 1.66 4.31 -11.26
C LEU A 95 3.12 4.54 -11.66
N ALA A 96 3.38 4.80 -12.95
CA ALA A 96 4.72 5.11 -13.43
C ALA A 96 5.27 6.40 -12.81
N ALA A 97 4.43 7.43 -12.67
CA ALA A 97 4.80 8.68 -12.04
C ALA A 97 5.03 8.52 -10.52
N ALA A 98 4.18 7.79 -9.82
CA ALA A 98 4.32 7.44 -8.41
C ALA A 98 5.64 6.67 -8.16
N ALA A 99 5.91 5.62 -8.96
CA ALA A 99 7.17 4.89 -8.90
C ALA A 99 8.37 5.79 -9.22
N GLY A 100 8.24 6.74 -10.16
CA GLY A 100 9.26 7.74 -10.47
C GLY A 100 9.59 8.67 -9.30
N VAL A 101 8.58 9.10 -8.54
CA VAL A 101 8.77 9.87 -7.29
C VAL A 101 9.47 9.00 -6.25
N VAL A 102 9.05 7.73 -6.11
CA VAL A 102 9.61 6.83 -5.09
C VAL A 102 11.07 6.49 -5.35
N ARG A 103 11.43 6.31 -6.62
CA ARG A 103 12.79 6.00 -7.07
C ARG A 103 13.80 7.11 -6.81
N LYS A 104 13.37 8.38 -6.75
CA LYS A 104 14.29 9.50 -6.51
C LYS A 104 14.74 9.50 -5.04
N PRO A 105 16.04 9.54 -4.75
CA PRO A 105 16.53 9.66 -3.39
C PRO A 105 16.06 11.02 -2.81
N SER A 106 15.34 10.97 -1.71
CA SER A 106 14.84 12.14 -1.00
C SER A 106 15.49 12.20 0.37
N LEU A 107 16.14 13.33 0.70
CA LEU A 107 16.73 13.60 2.02
C LEU A 107 15.69 13.41 3.14
N ARG A 108 14.44 13.79 2.88
CA ARG A 108 13.31 13.63 3.80
C ARG A 108 13.01 12.15 4.07
N LYS A 109 13.07 11.29 3.05
CA LYS A 109 12.87 9.83 3.20
C LYS A 109 13.97 9.19 4.04
N THR A 110 15.21 9.56 3.80
CA THR A 110 16.35 9.04 4.57
C THR A 110 16.25 9.46 6.04
N ALA A 111 15.86 10.71 6.30
CA ALA A 111 15.64 11.21 7.66
C ALA A 111 14.48 10.48 8.37
N SER A 112 13.34 10.28 7.70
CA SER A 112 12.21 9.54 8.26
C SER A 112 12.54 8.06 8.53
N LYS A 113 13.26 7.37 7.63
CA LYS A 113 13.72 5.99 7.87
C LYS A 113 14.70 5.90 9.04
N PHE A 114 15.61 6.87 9.17
CA PHE A 114 16.53 6.94 10.30
C PHE A 114 15.81 7.21 11.63
N LEU A 115 14.80 8.08 11.63
CA LEU A 115 13.95 8.34 12.79
C LEU A 115 13.16 7.09 13.21
N ILE A 116 12.57 6.36 12.26
CA ILE A 116 11.84 5.12 12.56
C ILE A 116 12.79 4.02 13.05
N ALA A 117 13.97 3.86 12.43
CA ALA A 117 14.97 2.90 12.85
C ALA A 117 15.51 3.19 14.26
N SER A 118 15.77 4.46 14.57
CA SER A 118 16.19 4.88 15.91
C SER A 118 15.06 4.70 16.92
N ALA A 119 13.81 5.04 16.58
CA ALA A 119 12.66 4.78 17.43
C ALA A 119 12.51 3.28 17.75
N ASN A 120 12.58 2.40 16.75
CA ASN A 120 12.52 0.94 16.92
C ASN A 120 13.69 0.36 17.73
N PHE A 121 14.87 0.99 17.67
CA PHE A 121 16.01 0.60 18.49
C PHE A 121 15.83 1.07 19.94
N LEU A 122 15.36 2.29 20.14
CA LEU A 122 15.07 2.87 21.45
C LEU A 122 13.94 2.12 22.17
N THR A 123 12.89 1.66 21.47
CA THR A 123 11.82 0.86 22.07
C THR A 123 12.29 -0.51 22.56
N ARG A 124 13.37 -1.06 22.02
CA ARG A 124 13.99 -2.31 22.50
C ARG A 124 14.85 -2.14 23.76
N ILE A 125 15.33 -0.93 24.01
CA ILE A 125 16.31 -0.65 25.08
C ILE A 125 15.66 0.10 26.26
N LEU A 126 14.57 0.84 26.02
CA LEU A 126 13.96 1.70 27.02
C LEU A 126 12.85 1.02 27.85
N PRO A 127 12.73 1.33 29.15
CA PRO A 127 11.59 0.92 29.97
C PRO A 127 10.26 1.46 29.43
N GLU A 128 9.17 0.70 29.55
CA GLU A 128 7.85 1.01 28.96
C GLU A 128 7.34 2.44 29.22
N LYS A 129 7.59 2.99 30.41
CA LYS A 129 7.16 4.35 30.79
C LYS A 129 7.76 5.46 29.91
N TRP A 130 8.94 5.23 29.34
CA TRP A 130 9.60 6.18 28.45
C TRP A 130 9.11 6.07 27.00
N VAL A 131 8.69 4.86 26.59
CA VAL A 131 8.13 4.61 25.26
C VAL A 131 6.80 5.34 25.10
N SER A 132 5.92 5.29 26.10
CA SER A 132 4.63 6.01 26.08
C SER A 132 4.82 7.53 26.00
N ALA A 133 5.83 8.08 26.69
CA ALA A 133 6.14 9.51 26.64
C ALA A 133 6.74 9.93 25.28
N LEU A 134 7.55 9.07 24.65
CA LEU A 134 8.09 9.30 23.32
C LEU A 134 7.00 9.21 22.25
N MET A 135 6.15 8.18 22.30
CA MET A 135 5.03 8.00 21.38
C MET A 135 4.01 9.14 21.49
N GLY A 136 3.73 9.63 22.70
CA GLY A 136 2.89 10.82 22.89
C GLY A 136 3.46 12.07 22.21
N LYS A 137 4.78 12.29 22.28
CA LYS A 137 5.45 13.40 21.58
C LYS A 137 5.52 13.21 20.07
N VAL A 138 5.82 11.99 19.60
CA VAL A 138 5.89 11.65 18.17
C VAL A 138 4.51 11.76 17.52
N SER A 139 3.45 11.29 18.19
CA SER A 139 2.06 11.45 17.76
C SER A 139 1.68 12.93 17.67
N SER A 140 2.04 13.75 18.67
CA SER A 140 1.81 15.20 18.61
C SER A 140 2.56 15.90 17.47
N LEU A 141 3.73 15.39 17.09
CA LEU A 141 4.57 15.92 16.03
C LEU A 141 4.14 15.43 14.63
N LEU A 142 3.56 14.23 14.54
CA LEU A 142 3.13 13.60 13.30
C LEU A 142 1.63 13.80 12.99
N GLY A 143 0.85 14.32 13.93
CA GLY A 143 -0.59 14.50 13.73
C GLY A 143 -1.34 14.85 15.00
N GLY A 144 -0.90 15.89 15.72
CA GLY A 144 -1.65 16.46 16.84
C GLY A 144 -2.98 17.05 16.37
N GLY A 145 -3.99 16.21 16.17
CA GLY A 145 -5.35 16.60 15.78
C GLY A 145 -6.13 15.50 15.07
N GLY A 146 -6.44 14.41 15.76
CA GLY A 146 -7.59 13.52 15.47
C GLY A 146 -7.74 12.93 14.06
N GLY A 147 -6.71 12.99 13.21
CA GLY A 147 -6.76 12.51 11.83
C GLY A 147 -5.53 11.68 11.51
N LEU A 148 -5.75 10.56 10.80
CA LEU A 148 -4.68 9.71 10.27
C LEU A 148 -3.66 10.55 9.48
N PRO A 149 -2.34 10.30 9.64
CA PRO A 149 -1.33 11.00 8.87
C PRO A 149 -1.53 10.74 7.37
N SER A 150 -1.36 11.77 6.54
CA SER A 150 -1.59 11.71 5.08
C SER A 150 -0.67 10.77 4.30
N ARG A 151 0.23 10.05 4.99
CA ARG A 151 1.18 9.07 4.44
C ARG A 151 1.32 7.94 5.45
N LEU A 152 0.79 6.78 5.10
CA LEU A 152 0.66 5.63 5.99
C LEU A 152 1.75 4.58 5.77
N ALA A 153 2.63 4.75 4.77
CA ALA A 153 3.69 3.80 4.47
C ALA A 153 4.54 3.38 5.70
N PRO A 154 4.94 4.30 6.61
CA PRO A 154 5.64 3.91 7.84
C PRO A 154 4.86 2.95 8.74
N ILE A 155 3.54 3.12 8.86
CA ILE A 155 2.67 2.30 9.71
C ILE A 155 2.54 0.89 9.12
N TYR A 156 2.29 0.80 7.81
CA TYR A 156 2.20 -0.48 7.10
C TYR A 156 3.54 -1.25 7.14
N GLY A 157 4.66 -0.55 6.95
CA GLY A 157 5.99 -1.16 7.10
C GLY A 157 6.23 -1.74 8.50
N LEU A 158 5.76 -1.05 9.55
CA LEU A 158 5.86 -1.54 10.92
C LEU A 158 5.00 -2.80 11.14
N ILE A 159 3.73 -2.80 10.72
CA ILE A 159 2.83 -3.97 10.84
C ILE A 159 3.43 -5.22 10.19
N GLY A 160 4.01 -5.10 9.00
CA GLY A 160 4.65 -6.22 8.30
C GLY A 160 5.94 -6.73 8.95
N THR A 161 6.54 -5.99 9.88
CA THR A 161 7.77 -6.39 10.60
C THR A 161 7.52 -6.85 12.03
N LEU A 162 6.32 -6.61 12.56
CA LEU A 162 5.97 -7.04 13.89
C LEU A 162 5.80 -8.57 13.88
N PRO A 163 6.58 -9.31 14.70
CA PRO A 163 6.35 -10.74 14.86
C PRO A 163 4.92 -10.94 15.38
N ASN A 164 4.27 -12.02 14.95
CA ASN A 164 2.93 -12.46 15.40
C ASN A 164 2.95 -12.81 16.91
N ARG A 165 3.16 -11.79 17.74
CA ARG A 165 3.02 -11.76 19.19
C ARG A 165 1.73 -11.00 19.44
N GLY A 166 0.93 -11.46 20.42
CA GLY A 166 -0.47 -11.09 20.62
C GLY A 166 -0.81 -9.59 20.60
N ASP A 167 0.19 -8.73 20.80
CA ASP A 167 0.12 -7.26 20.83
C ASP A 167 -0.38 -6.62 19.52
N LEU A 168 -0.23 -7.29 18.37
CA LEU A 168 -0.76 -6.79 17.09
C LEU A 168 -2.29 -6.72 17.05
N LYS A 169 -2.99 -7.63 17.75
CA LYS A 169 -4.45 -7.59 17.81
C LYS A 169 -4.94 -6.38 18.58
N GLU A 170 -4.31 -6.07 19.71
CA GLU A 170 -4.74 -4.93 20.54
C GLU A 170 -4.49 -3.61 19.83
N LEU A 171 -3.34 -3.47 19.16
CA LEU A 171 -3.02 -2.25 18.41
C LEU A 171 -3.96 -2.02 17.20
N VAL A 172 -4.39 -3.10 16.55
CA VAL A 172 -5.39 -3.04 15.46
C VAL A 172 -6.80 -2.78 16.01
N LEU A 173 -7.17 -3.36 17.15
CA LEU A 173 -8.46 -3.14 17.81
C LEU A 173 -8.60 -1.68 18.28
N ASP A 174 -7.56 -1.13 18.92
CA ASP A 174 -7.54 0.27 19.35
C ASP A 174 -7.65 1.24 18.17
N LEU A 175 -7.04 0.89 17.03
CA LEU A 175 -7.15 1.69 15.80
C LEU A 175 -8.56 1.62 15.20
N LEU A 176 -9.20 0.45 15.18
CA LEU A 176 -10.56 0.26 14.67
C LEU A 176 -11.61 0.94 15.58
N ASP A 177 -11.42 0.88 16.90
CA ASP A 177 -12.26 1.58 17.88
C ASP A 177 -12.11 3.11 17.76
N SER A 178 -10.92 3.59 17.43
CA SER A 178 -10.68 5.00 17.14
C SER A 178 -11.33 5.48 15.83
N LEU A 179 -11.59 4.60 14.87
CA LEU A 179 -12.22 4.95 13.58
C LEU A 179 -13.76 4.87 13.63
N THR A 180 -14.30 4.28 14.69
CA THR A 180 -15.75 4.05 14.87
C THR A 180 -16.40 4.94 15.94
N ARG A 181 -15.64 5.88 16.52
CA ARG A 181 -16.14 6.99 17.35
C ARG A 181 -16.11 8.30 16.57
#